data_AF-A0A6I5HUN4-F1
#
_entry.id   AF-A0A6I5HUN4-F1
#
_cell.length_a   1.000
_cell.length_b   1.000
_cell.length_c   1.000
_cell.angle_alpha   90.00
_cell.angle_beta   90.00
_cell.angle_gamma   90.00
#
_symmetry.space_group_name_H-M   'P 1'
#
loop_
_entity.id
_entity.type
_entity.pdbx_description
1 polymer ?
#
loop_
_entity_poly.entity_id
_entity_poly.type
_entity_poly.pdbx_seq_one_letter_code
_entity_poly.pdbx_strand_id
1 'polypeptide(L)'
;MNEAADEIAAALSGPGADGPEAETALRVLSLAFRWAAAALGRVDGGGSGADALAALFAFEDALEESAALAGALPALLAAAMPGDAFGGGTEALMRRLTEVRAEVREARERADLAHAALEKLTAAEETLRGRLAEHRALRRQVDELRRLERLVLALDALQEQQEVIAERLAALRGRDAGVEGTLRTSSDALVRLTEDQLAALAPQTREVLERAEAAQRALSAEEREHGDVAAELAERQARLERIRDAQGDRVASLRRYAAVDRDLAGALATPGGAPAGVVAPEHRVALAEVEAVAGDIERRLGEADAALRRVLTERAGRDGDGKSVVRRTD
;
A
#
# COMPACT_ATOMS: atom_id res chain seq x y z
N MET A 1 -32.68 4.64 -10.50
CA MET A 1 -33.59 5.74 -10.86
C MET A 1 -33.42 6.83 -9.82
N ASN A 2 -33.06 8.04 -10.23
CA ASN A 2 -32.56 9.11 -9.36
C ASN A 2 -33.73 9.95 -8.83
N GLU A 3 -34.43 9.43 -7.81
CA GLU A 3 -35.52 10.13 -7.10
C GLU A 3 -35.13 11.54 -6.67
N ALA A 4 -33.88 11.75 -6.23
CA ALA A 4 -33.35 13.08 -5.89
C ALA A 4 -33.14 14.01 -7.11
N ALA A 5 -32.81 13.48 -8.29
CA ALA A 5 -32.66 14.30 -9.51
C ALA A 5 -34.03 14.70 -10.08
N ASP A 6 -35.02 13.79 -10.00
CA ASP A 6 -36.39 14.05 -10.41
C ASP A 6 -37.06 15.07 -9.46
N GLU A 7 -36.77 15.02 -8.15
CA GLU A 7 -37.20 16.02 -7.17
C GLU A 7 -36.54 17.41 -7.38
N ILE A 8 -35.27 17.45 -7.79
CA ILE A 8 -34.59 18.72 -8.15
C ILE A 8 -35.23 19.34 -9.39
N ALA A 9 -35.49 18.53 -10.43
CA ALA A 9 -36.16 18.99 -11.65
C ALA A 9 -37.58 19.50 -11.38
N ALA A 10 -38.32 18.82 -10.49
CA ALA A 10 -39.65 19.24 -10.05
C ALA A 10 -39.62 20.53 -9.21
N ALA A 11 -38.62 20.71 -8.34
CA ALA A 11 -38.44 21.93 -7.56
C ALA A 11 -38.09 23.16 -8.42
N LEU A 12 -37.37 22.95 -9.53
CA LEU A 12 -37.02 24.00 -10.50
C LEU A 12 -38.13 24.32 -11.51
N SER A 13 -39.08 23.40 -11.73
CA SER A 13 -40.14 23.51 -12.76
C SER A 13 -41.55 23.75 -12.20
N GLY A 14 -41.74 23.69 -10.87
CA GLY A 14 -43.05 23.75 -10.23
C GLY A 14 -43.68 25.16 -10.21
N PRO A 15 -45.03 25.27 -10.20
CA PRO A 15 -45.77 26.53 -10.17
C PRO A 15 -45.68 27.30 -8.83
N GLY A 16 -44.73 26.95 -7.96
CA GLY A 16 -44.44 27.58 -6.67
C GLY A 16 -43.32 28.63 -6.73
N ALA A 17 -43.11 29.24 -7.90
CA ALA A 17 -42.16 30.36 -8.08
C ALA A 17 -42.56 31.64 -7.32
N ASP A 18 -43.68 31.62 -6.59
CA ASP A 18 -44.14 32.70 -5.71
C ASP A 18 -43.66 32.56 -4.24
N GLY A 19 -42.91 31.50 -3.91
CA GLY A 19 -42.18 31.40 -2.63
C GLY A 19 -40.85 32.15 -2.66
N PRO A 20 -40.25 32.51 -1.51
CA PRO A 20 -38.96 33.20 -1.51
C PRO A 20 -37.89 32.33 -2.19
N GLU A 21 -37.30 32.84 -3.28
CA GLU A 21 -36.31 32.13 -4.13
C GLU A 21 -35.18 31.47 -3.34
N ALA A 22 -34.81 32.05 -2.19
CA ALA A 22 -33.81 31.53 -1.27
C ALA A 22 -34.20 30.17 -0.63
N GLU A 23 -35.47 29.96 -0.29
CA GLU A 23 -35.94 28.70 0.30
C GLU A 23 -35.91 27.56 -0.72
N THR A 24 -36.32 27.85 -1.96
CA THR A 24 -36.24 26.91 -3.09
C THR A 24 -34.77 26.57 -3.41
N ALA A 25 -33.87 27.54 -3.43
CA ALA A 25 -32.44 27.32 -3.65
C ALA A 25 -31.79 26.46 -2.55
N LEU A 26 -32.11 26.70 -1.26
CA LEU A 26 -31.61 25.90 -0.15
C LEU A 26 -32.18 24.47 -0.15
N ARG A 27 -33.42 24.30 -0.58
CA ARG A 27 -34.05 22.98 -0.74
C ARG A 27 -33.38 22.18 -1.88
N VAL A 28 -33.09 22.82 -3.01
CA VAL A 28 -32.33 22.22 -4.11
C VAL A 28 -30.92 21.86 -3.67
N LEU A 29 -30.25 22.71 -2.90
CA LEU A 29 -28.91 22.42 -2.35
C LEU A 29 -28.92 21.21 -1.41
N SER A 30 -29.91 21.10 -0.52
CA SER A 30 -30.07 19.93 0.36
C SER A 30 -30.27 18.63 -0.44
N LEU A 31 -31.10 18.67 -1.48
CA LEU A 31 -31.33 17.56 -2.39
C LEU A 31 -30.05 17.19 -3.17
N ALA A 32 -29.28 18.19 -3.61
CA ALA A 32 -28.02 18.00 -4.30
C ALA A 32 -26.96 17.33 -3.40
N PHE A 33 -26.82 17.74 -2.14
CA PHE A 33 -25.92 17.08 -1.19
C PHE A 33 -26.31 15.62 -0.93
N ARG A 34 -27.61 15.35 -0.76
CA ARG A 34 -28.12 13.98 -0.57
C ARG A 34 -27.84 13.11 -1.78
N TRP A 35 -28.00 13.65 -2.98
CA TRP A 35 -27.67 12.96 -4.23
C TRP A 35 -26.17 12.73 -4.39
N ALA A 36 -25.33 13.73 -4.11
CA ALA A 36 -23.88 13.63 -4.16
C ALA A 36 -23.33 12.58 -3.19
N ALA A 37 -23.83 12.53 -1.95
CA ALA A 37 -23.47 11.50 -0.97
C ALA A 37 -23.83 10.08 -1.45
N ALA A 38 -25.02 9.92 -2.05
CA ALA A 38 -25.44 8.65 -2.63
C ALA A 38 -24.66 8.27 -3.90
N ALA A 39 -24.16 9.25 -4.66
CA ALA A 39 -23.31 9.03 -5.83
C ALA A 39 -21.89 8.61 -5.42
N LEU A 40 -21.28 9.31 -4.46
CA LEU A 40 -19.96 8.98 -3.91
C LEU A 40 -19.93 7.60 -3.26
N GLY A 41 -21.00 7.20 -2.57
CA GLY A 41 -21.13 5.85 -2.00
C GLY A 41 -21.22 4.72 -3.03
N ARG A 42 -21.35 5.03 -4.33
CA ARG A 42 -21.37 4.07 -5.45
C ARG A 42 -20.08 4.08 -6.28
N VAL A 43 -19.12 4.94 -5.95
CA VAL A 43 -17.82 4.97 -6.63
C VAL A 43 -16.96 3.85 -6.06
N ASP A 44 -16.87 2.74 -6.78
CA ASP A 44 -15.92 1.68 -6.47
C ASP A 44 -14.53 2.05 -7.01
N GLY A 45 -13.50 1.88 -6.17
CA GLY A 45 -12.09 2.09 -6.53
C GLY A 45 -11.56 1.00 -7.45
N GLY A 46 -12.12 0.89 -8.67
CA GLY A 46 -11.70 -0.07 -9.69
C GLY A 46 -10.19 -0.08 -9.94
N GLY A 47 -9.70 -1.03 -10.74
CA GLY A 47 -8.26 -1.40 -10.81
C GLY A 47 -7.23 -0.30 -11.11
N SER A 48 -7.64 0.90 -11.54
CA SER A 48 -6.75 2.06 -11.73
C SER A 48 -6.92 3.20 -10.72
N GLY A 49 -7.97 3.19 -9.88
CA GLY A 49 -8.27 4.27 -8.93
C GLY A 49 -8.60 5.64 -9.55
N ALA A 50 -8.57 5.77 -10.88
CA ALA A 50 -8.71 7.04 -11.60
C ALA A 50 -10.10 7.67 -11.39
N ASP A 51 -11.16 6.86 -11.37
CA ASP A 51 -12.54 7.34 -11.18
C ASP A 51 -12.79 7.85 -9.75
N ALA A 52 -12.11 7.25 -8.76
CA ALA A 52 -12.16 7.71 -7.38
C ALA A 52 -11.39 9.04 -7.19
N LEU A 53 -10.26 9.20 -7.88
CA LEU A 53 -9.51 10.46 -7.89
C LEU A 53 -10.28 11.57 -8.62
N ALA A 54 -10.89 11.28 -9.78
CA ALA A 54 -11.71 12.25 -10.50
C ALA A 54 -12.94 12.70 -9.68
N ALA A 55 -13.58 11.77 -8.96
CA ALA A 55 -14.68 12.10 -8.04
C ALA A 55 -14.22 12.95 -6.85
N LEU A 56 -12.99 12.75 -6.37
CA LEU A 56 -12.39 13.57 -5.32
C LEU A 56 -12.13 15.01 -5.79
N PHE A 57 -11.58 15.18 -7.00
CA PHE A 57 -11.37 16.52 -7.58
C PHE A 57 -12.69 17.25 -7.83
N ALA A 58 -13.70 16.57 -8.38
CA ALA A 58 -15.02 17.18 -8.58
C ALA A 58 -15.70 17.56 -7.25
N PHE A 59 -15.47 16.80 -6.17
CA PHE A 59 -15.92 17.15 -4.83
C PHE A 59 -15.14 18.34 -4.25
N GLU A 60 -13.85 18.42 -4.54
CA GLU A 60 -13.00 19.54 -4.16
C GLU A 60 -13.44 20.85 -4.82
N ASP A 61 -13.70 20.84 -6.13
CA ASP A 61 -14.24 22.00 -6.86
C ASP A 61 -15.59 22.46 -6.27
N ALA A 62 -16.47 21.50 -5.95
CA ALA A 62 -17.75 21.80 -5.31
C ALA A 62 -17.61 22.42 -3.91
N LEU A 63 -16.58 22.01 -3.15
CA LEU A 63 -16.27 22.63 -1.85
C LEU A 63 -15.72 24.05 -2.01
N GLU A 64 -14.95 24.32 -3.06
CA GLU A 64 -14.48 25.68 -3.35
C GLU A 64 -15.64 26.62 -3.69
N GLU A 65 -16.60 26.18 -4.48
CA GLU A 65 -17.80 26.97 -4.78
C GLU A 65 -18.70 27.16 -3.55
N SER A 66 -18.71 26.20 -2.62
CA SER A 66 -19.44 26.32 -1.33
C SER A 66 -18.93 27.45 -0.44
N ALA A 67 -17.70 27.96 -0.69
CA ALA A 67 -17.16 29.10 0.05
C ALA A 67 -17.97 30.39 -0.17
N ALA A 68 -18.59 30.56 -1.35
CA ALA A 68 -19.49 31.68 -1.62
C ALA A 68 -20.76 31.61 -0.75
N LEU A 69 -21.28 30.40 -0.53
CA LEU A 69 -22.43 30.14 0.33
C LEU A 69 -22.10 30.40 1.81
N ALA A 70 -20.90 30.00 2.25
CA ALA A 70 -20.38 30.28 3.58
C ALA A 70 -20.22 31.80 3.83
N GLY A 71 -19.89 32.58 2.78
CA GLY A 71 -19.85 34.04 2.85
C GLY A 71 -21.22 34.72 2.95
N ALA A 72 -22.29 34.08 2.46
CA ALA A 72 -23.66 34.60 2.48
C ALA A 72 -24.44 34.22 3.76
N LEU A 73 -24.07 33.12 4.42
CA LEU A 73 -24.66 32.63 5.67
C LEU A 73 -24.71 33.67 6.82
N PRO A 74 -23.70 34.52 7.05
CA PRO A 74 -23.74 35.55 8.08
C PRO A 74 -24.82 36.60 7.85
N ALA A 75 -25.01 37.02 6.59
CA ALA A 75 -26.05 37.99 6.24
C ALA A 75 -27.46 37.38 6.38
N LEU A 76 -27.62 36.10 6.03
CA LEU A 76 -28.87 35.36 6.21
C LEU A 76 -29.21 35.17 7.70
N LEU A 77 -28.21 34.79 8.52
CA LEU A 77 -28.38 34.62 9.98
C LEU A 77 -28.65 35.95 10.68
N ALA A 78 -28.01 37.04 10.26
CA ALA A 78 -28.29 38.39 10.76
C ALA A 78 -29.69 38.88 10.35
N ALA A 79 -30.17 38.54 9.16
CA ALA A 79 -31.51 38.89 8.69
C ALA A 79 -32.62 38.05 9.34
N ALA A 80 -32.33 36.81 9.76
CA ALA A 80 -33.31 35.88 10.31
C ALA A 80 -33.54 36.01 11.83
N MET A 81 -32.72 36.77 12.57
CA MET A 81 -32.71 36.76 14.05
C MET A 81 -32.68 38.17 14.66
N PRO A 82 -33.70 38.58 15.46
CA PRO A 82 -33.63 39.81 16.24
C PRO A 82 -33.01 39.56 17.63
N GLY A 83 -31.88 40.21 17.93
CA GLY A 83 -31.40 40.45 19.30
C GLY A 83 -30.09 39.75 19.74
N ASP A 84 -29.38 40.42 20.68
CA ASP A 84 -28.01 40.13 21.15
C ASP A 84 -27.80 38.79 21.87
N ALA A 85 -28.87 38.03 22.15
CA ALA A 85 -28.83 36.82 22.99
C ALA A 85 -28.17 35.60 22.31
N PHE A 86 -27.97 35.60 20.99
CA PHE A 86 -27.43 34.46 20.23
C PHE A 86 -26.05 34.70 19.59
N GLY A 87 -25.46 35.90 19.75
CA GLY A 87 -24.18 36.27 19.12
C GLY A 87 -22.99 35.35 19.47
N GLY A 88 -23.02 34.71 20.65
CA GLY A 88 -21.95 33.80 21.06
C GLY A 88 -21.90 32.47 20.28
N GLY A 89 -23.05 31.99 19.79
CA GLY A 89 -23.13 30.71 19.07
C GLY A 89 -22.64 30.81 17.62
N THR A 90 -22.94 31.91 16.95
CA THR A 90 -22.50 32.18 15.58
C THR A 90 -21.01 32.48 15.51
N GLU A 91 -20.45 33.22 16.48
CA GLU A 91 -19.00 33.42 16.58
C GLU A 91 -18.24 32.11 16.85
N ALA A 92 -18.79 31.21 17.66
CA ALA A 92 -18.19 29.90 17.90
C ALA A 92 -18.22 29.02 16.64
N LEU A 93 -19.33 29.04 15.89
CA LEU A 93 -19.43 28.34 14.61
C LEU A 93 -18.47 28.92 13.56
N MET A 94 -18.35 30.25 13.47
CA MET A 94 -17.39 30.92 12.59
C MET A 94 -15.95 30.54 12.94
N ARG A 95 -15.58 30.57 14.23
CA ARG A 95 -14.26 30.12 14.68
C ARG A 95 -13.98 28.68 14.26
N ARG A 96 -14.95 27.79 14.43
CA ARG A 96 -14.81 26.38 14.05
C ARG A 96 -14.69 26.19 12.53
N LEU A 97 -15.42 26.95 11.72
CA LEU A 97 -15.28 26.92 10.26
C LEU A 97 -13.92 27.45 9.80
N THR A 98 -13.40 28.51 10.43
CA THR A 98 -12.06 29.03 10.12
C THR A 98 -10.96 28.07 10.53
N GLU A 99 -11.12 27.37 11.66
CA GLU A 99 -10.18 26.36 12.15
C GLU A 99 -10.14 25.15 11.20
N VAL A 100 -11.30 24.60 10.83
CA VAL A 100 -11.38 23.50 9.85
C VAL A 100 -10.81 23.92 8.49
N ARG A 101 -11.02 25.18 8.06
CA ARG A 101 -10.42 25.68 6.82
C ARG A 101 -8.90 25.77 6.90
N ALA A 102 -8.35 26.16 8.03
CA ALA A 102 -6.91 26.17 8.26
C ALA A 102 -6.34 24.74 8.25
N GLU A 103 -7.00 23.79 8.91
CA GLU A 103 -6.61 22.38 8.93
C GLU A 103 -6.62 21.76 7.51
N VAL A 104 -7.66 22.03 6.72
CA VAL A 104 -7.76 21.54 5.33
C VAL A 104 -6.65 22.14 4.47
N ARG A 105 -6.38 23.44 4.61
CA ARG A 105 -5.28 24.10 3.88
C ARG A 105 -3.92 23.49 4.23
N GLU A 106 -3.66 23.28 5.52
CA GLU A 106 -2.40 22.65 5.96
C GLU A 106 -2.28 21.21 5.45
N ALA A 107 -3.38 20.46 5.41
CA ALA A 107 -3.41 19.12 4.84
C ALA A 107 -3.13 19.12 3.32
N ARG A 108 -3.66 20.10 2.57
CA ARG A 108 -3.35 20.30 1.14
C ARG A 108 -1.88 20.59 0.93
N GLU A 109 -1.32 21.56 1.65
CA GLU A 109 0.10 21.91 1.54
C GLU A 109 1.02 20.70 1.85
N ARG A 110 0.63 19.85 2.81
CA ARG A 110 1.33 18.58 3.08
C ARG A 110 1.18 17.56 1.95
N ALA A 111 0.01 17.44 1.34
CA ALA A 111 -0.24 16.53 0.23
C ALA A 111 0.55 16.96 -1.03
N ASP A 112 0.58 18.26 -1.34
CA ASP A 112 1.32 18.81 -2.47
C ASP A 112 2.82 18.58 -2.33
N LEU A 113 3.37 18.79 -1.13
CA LEU A 113 4.77 18.50 -0.83
C LEU A 113 5.09 17.00 -0.96
N ALA A 114 4.19 16.13 -0.51
CA ALA A 114 4.34 14.69 -0.65
C ALA A 114 4.28 14.26 -2.12
N HIS A 115 3.38 14.85 -2.92
CA HIS A 115 3.25 14.59 -4.34
C HIS A 115 4.52 15.00 -5.11
N ALA A 116 5.01 16.22 -4.88
CA ALA A 116 6.24 16.70 -5.49
C ALA A 116 7.47 15.85 -5.09
N ALA A 117 7.49 15.29 -3.87
CA ALA A 117 8.53 14.35 -3.46
C ALA A 117 8.42 13.01 -4.19
N LEU A 118 7.21 12.49 -4.40
CA LEU A 118 6.97 11.27 -5.17
C LEU A 118 7.39 11.44 -6.64
N GLU A 119 7.04 12.55 -7.29
CA GLU A 119 7.45 12.83 -8.67
C GLU A 119 8.99 12.86 -8.83
N LYS A 120 9.70 13.41 -7.85
CA LYS A 120 11.18 13.39 -7.85
C LYS A 120 11.73 11.98 -7.70
N LEU A 121 11.11 11.15 -6.86
CA LEU A 121 11.51 9.75 -6.66
C LEU A 121 11.23 8.91 -7.91
N THR A 122 10.08 9.09 -8.57
CA THR A 122 9.76 8.37 -9.80
C THR A 122 10.70 8.77 -10.94
N ALA A 123 11.01 10.05 -11.11
CA ALA A 123 11.98 10.52 -12.09
C ALA A 123 13.40 9.96 -11.83
N ALA A 124 13.81 9.89 -10.56
CA ALA A 124 15.08 9.28 -10.18
C ALA A 124 15.07 7.76 -10.47
N GLU A 125 13.97 7.08 -10.20
CA GLU A 125 13.81 5.65 -10.48
C GLU A 125 13.89 5.35 -11.98
N GLU A 126 13.21 6.13 -12.82
CA GLU A 126 13.29 6.02 -14.28
C GLU A 126 14.71 6.23 -14.80
N THR A 127 15.41 7.23 -14.27
CA THR A 127 16.83 7.47 -14.59
C THR A 127 17.70 6.27 -14.22
N LEU A 128 17.49 5.67 -13.04
CA LEU A 128 18.22 4.47 -12.60
C LEU A 128 17.89 3.25 -13.47
N ARG A 129 16.63 3.06 -13.85
CA ARG A 129 16.21 1.99 -14.79
C ARG A 129 16.89 2.17 -16.15
N GLY A 130 16.96 3.39 -16.66
CA GLY A 130 17.70 3.73 -17.87
C GLY A 130 19.18 3.33 -17.78
N ARG A 131 19.88 3.76 -16.73
CA ARG A 131 21.29 3.40 -16.48
C ARG A 131 21.52 1.90 -16.33
N LEU A 132 20.59 1.17 -15.70
CA LEU A 132 20.67 -0.29 -15.59
C LEU A 132 20.49 -0.97 -16.95
N ALA A 133 19.60 -0.47 -17.80
CA ALA A 133 19.44 -0.96 -19.16
C ALA A 133 20.69 -0.72 -20.02
N GLU A 134 21.29 0.47 -19.93
CA GLU A 134 22.57 0.80 -20.57
C GLU A 134 23.68 -0.13 -20.09
N HIS A 135 23.83 -0.34 -18.78
CA HIS A 135 24.85 -1.23 -18.24
C HIS A 135 24.66 -2.69 -18.68
N ARG A 136 23.41 -3.16 -18.78
CA ARG A 136 23.11 -4.50 -19.34
C ARG A 136 23.50 -4.58 -20.82
N ALA A 137 23.26 -3.53 -21.60
CA ALA A 137 23.68 -3.48 -23.01
C ALA A 137 25.22 -3.48 -23.13
N LEU A 138 25.92 -2.70 -22.30
CA LEU A 138 27.38 -2.69 -22.24
C LEU A 138 27.95 -4.07 -21.84
N ARG A 139 27.35 -4.77 -20.86
CA ARG A 139 27.77 -6.13 -20.50
C ARG A 139 27.65 -7.09 -21.68
N ARG A 140 26.55 -7.05 -22.44
CA ARG A 140 26.39 -7.87 -23.66
C ARG A 140 27.45 -7.56 -24.71
N GLN A 141 27.80 -6.28 -24.88
CA GLN A 141 28.88 -5.88 -25.80
C GLN A 141 30.24 -6.43 -25.33
N VAL A 142 30.55 -6.36 -24.03
CA VAL A 142 31.78 -6.93 -23.46
C VAL A 142 31.83 -8.45 -23.64
N ASP A 143 30.71 -9.14 -23.43
CA ASP A 143 30.64 -10.59 -23.61
C ASP A 143 30.85 -10.99 -25.08
N GLU A 144 30.31 -10.22 -26.02
CA GLU A 144 30.56 -10.44 -27.45
C GLU A 144 32.02 -10.15 -27.83
N LEU A 145 32.64 -9.09 -27.29
CA LEU A 145 34.06 -8.83 -27.51
C LEU A 145 34.94 -9.97 -26.98
N ARG A 146 34.66 -10.48 -25.78
CA ARG A 146 35.36 -11.65 -25.22
C ARG A 146 35.13 -12.92 -26.02
N ARG A 147 33.97 -13.07 -26.66
CA ARG A 147 33.69 -14.18 -27.58
C ARG A 147 34.52 -14.03 -28.85
N LEU A 148 34.60 -12.84 -29.43
CA LEU A 148 35.43 -12.56 -30.60
C LEU A 148 36.91 -12.78 -30.30
N GLU A 149 37.41 -12.32 -29.16
CA GLU A 149 38.79 -12.56 -28.72
C GLU A 149 39.11 -14.06 -28.63
N ARG A 150 38.22 -14.86 -28.03
CA ARG A 150 38.36 -16.32 -27.99
C ARG A 150 38.35 -16.96 -29.38
N LEU A 151 37.56 -16.43 -30.31
CA LEU A 151 37.53 -16.92 -31.69
C LEU A 151 38.82 -16.59 -32.44
N VAL A 152 39.41 -15.42 -32.20
CA VAL A 152 40.72 -15.05 -32.76
C VAL A 152 41.81 -15.97 -32.24
N LEU A 153 41.90 -16.18 -30.93
CA LEU A 153 42.87 -17.11 -30.34
C LEU A 153 42.70 -18.55 -30.87
N ALA A 154 41.46 -18.99 -31.09
CA ALA A 154 41.18 -20.29 -31.70
C ALA A 154 41.62 -20.35 -33.17
N LEU A 155 41.49 -19.25 -33.92
CA LEU A 155 41.92 -19.15 -35.30
C LEU A 155 43.45 -19.20 -35.42
N ASP A 156 44.16 -18.48 -34.55
CA ASP A 156 45.63 -18.52 -34.49
C ASP A 156 46.13 -19.94 -34.16
N ALA A 157 45.52 -20.61 -33.18
CA ALA A 157 45.84 -22.00 -32.84
C ALA A 157 45.57 -22.97 -34.01
N LEU A 158 44.51 -22.75 -34.80
CA LEU A 158 44.23 -23.54 -35.99
C LEU A 158 45.24 -23.28 -37.11
N GLN A 159 45.73 -22.04 -37.27
CA GLN A 159 46.79 -21.71 -38.22
C GLN A 159 48.10 -22.40 -37.83
N GLU A 160 48.50 -22.34 -36.56
CA GLU A 160 49.68 -23.06 -36.06
C GLU A 160 49.55 -24.57 -36.30
N GLN A 161 48.37 -25.16 -36.04
CA GLN A 161 48.12 -26.58 -36.35
C GLN A 161 48.25 -26.88 -37.84
N GLN A 162 47.76 -26.00 -38.71
CA GLN A 162 47.87 -26.14 -40.16
C GLN A 162 49.32 -26.10 -40.62
N GLU A 163 50.13 -25.19 -40.06
CA GLU A 163 51.57 -25.10 -40.35
C GLU A 163 52.30 -26.37 -39.93
N VAL A 164 52.05 -26.87 -38.70
CA VAL A 164 52.64 -28.13 -38.22
C VAL A 164 52.24 -29.32 -39.09
N ILE A 165 50.99 -29.40 -39.54
CA ILE A 165 50.52 -30.44 -40.46
C ILE A 165 51.21 -30.31 -41.82
N ALA A 166 51.33 -29.09 -42.35
CA ALA A 166 51.99 -28.84 -43.63
C ALA A 166 53.48 -29.22 -43.59
N GLU A 167 54.19 -28.85 -42.53
CA GLU A 167 55.59 -29.26 -42.29
C GLU A 167 55.73 -30.78 -42.21
N ARG A 168 54.85 -31.45 -41.46
CA ARG A 168 54.85 -32.92 -41.35
C ARG A 168 54.56 -33.60 -42.68
N LEU A 169 53.60 -33.10 -43.47
CA LEU A 169 53.30 -33.62 -44.80
C LEU A 169 54.46 -33.41 -45.76
N ALA A 170 55.15 -32.27 -45.70
CA ALA A 170 56.36 -32.02 -46.47
C ALA A 170 57.49 -32.99 -46.07
N ALA A 171 57.68 -33.21 -44.76
CA ALA A 171 58.67 -34.14 -44.25
C ALA A 171 58.36 -35.61 -44.58
N LEU A 172 57.09 -36.01 -44.61
CA LEU A 172 56.65 -37.34 -45.03
C LEU A 172 56.89 -37.55 -46.54
N ARG A 173 56.53 -36.58 -47.39
CA ARG A 173 56.81 -36.63 -48.84
C ARG A 173 58.31 -36.64 -49.16
N GLY A 174 59.15 -36.07 -48.30
CA GLY A 174 60.61 -36.12 -48.43
C GLY A 174 61.27 -37.41 -47.93
N ARG A 175 60.52 -38.31 -47.27
CA ARG A 175 61.05 -39.51 -46.58
C ARG A 175 60.48 -40.83 -47.12
N ASP A 176 60.25 -40.94 -48.43
CA ASP A 176 59.95 -42.21 -49.11
C ASP A 176 61.12 -43.23 -49.11
N ALA A 177 62.05 -43.13 -48.14
CA ALA A 177 63.10 -44.10 -47.86
C ALA A 177 63.31 -44.24 -46.34
N GLY A 178 62.50 -45.05 -45.65
CA GLY A 178 62.75 -45.47 -44.24
C GLY A 178 61.59 -45.29 -43.25
N VAL A 179 60.39 -45.76 -43.61
CA VAL A 179 59.10 -45.30 -43.01
C VAL A 179 58.73 -45.92 -41.66
N GLU A 180 59.23 -47.10 -41.27
CA GLU A 180 58.70 -47.79 -40.07
C GLU A 180 59.24 -47.29 -38.71
N GLY A 181 60.51 -46.91 -38.63
CA GLY A 181 61.13 -46.46 -37.37
C GLY A 181 60.68 -45.06 -36.94
N THR A 182 60.44 -44.17 -37.91
CA THR A 182 60.05 -42.77 -37.65
C THR A 182 58.58 -42.65 -37.24
N LEU A 183 57.70 -43.52 -37.75
CA LEU A 183 56.29 -43.61 -37.35
C LEU A 183 56.11 -44.04 -35.89
N ARG A 184 56.95 -44.96 -35.41
CA ARG A 184 56.90 -45.43 -34.02
C ARG A 184 57.30 -44.33 -33.03
N THR A 185 58.40 -43.64 -33.31
CA THR A 185 58.90 -42.54 -32.46
C THR A 185 57.97 -41.33 -32.46
N SER A 186 57.34 -41.02 -33.59
CA SER A 186 56.37 -39.92 -33.67
C SER A 186 55.03 -40.27 -33.01
N SER A 187 54.62 -41.55 -33.01
CA SER A 187 53.47 -42.02 -32.23
C SER A 187 53.73 -41.95 -30.73
N ASP A 188 54.90 -42.40 -30.24
CA ASP A 188 55.28 -42.29 -28.82
C ASP A 188 55.39 -40.82 -28.36
N ALA A 189 55.89 -39.93 -29.23
CA ALA A 189 55.95 -38.50 -28.93
C ALA A 189 54.56 -37.85 -28.85
N LEU A 190 53.60 -38.30 -29.67
CA LEU A 190 52.20 -37.84 -29.58
C LEU A 190 51.53 -38.34 -28.30
N VAL A 191 51.75 -39.60 -27.91
CA VAL A 191 51.22 -40.15 -26.66
C VAL A 191 51.74 -39.35 -25.47
N ARG A 192 53.05 -39.10 -25.40
CA ARG A 192 53.64 -38.27 -24.34
C ARG A 192 53.08 -36.85 -24.33
N LEU A 193 52.94 -36.21 -25.49
CA LEU A 193 52.37 -34.86 -25.57
C LEU A 193 50.91 -34.83 -25.08
N THR A 194 50.11 -35.84 -25.42
CA THR A 194 48.74 -35.93 -24.93
C THR A 194 48.66 -36.21 -23.43
N GLU A 195 49.57 -37.01 -22.88
CA GLU A 195 49.67 -37.25 -21.43
C GLU A 195 50.10 -35.98 -20.68
N ASP A 196 51.07 -35.24 -21.21
CA ASP A 196 51.54 -33.97 -20.64
C ASP A 196 50.44 -32.89 -20.70
N GLN A 197 49.69 -32.81 -21.80
CA GLN A 197 48.54 -31.90 -21.92
C GLN A 197 47.39 -32.28 -20.98
N LEU A 198 47.11 -33.57 -20.79
CA LEU A 198 46.13 -34.05 -19.81
C LEU A 198 46.55 -33.73 -18.37
N ALA A 199 47.84 -33.92 -18.06
CA ALA A 199 48.39 -33.57 -16.75
C ALA A 199 48.31 -32.06 -16.47
N ALA A 200 48.52 -31.22 -17.50
CA ALA A 200 48.40 -29.77 -17.39
C ALA A 200 46.94 -29.29 -17.23
N LEU A 201 45.97 -29.97 -17.87
CA LEU A 201 44.55 -29.61 -17.81
C LEU A 201 43.86 -30.06 -16.52
N ALA A 202 44.33 -31.15 -15.89
CA ALA A 202 43.75 -31.70 -14.66
C ALA A 202 43.66 -30.71 -13.46
N PRO A 203 44.70 -29.91 -13.13
CA PRO A 203 44.60 -28.93 -12.05
C PRO A 203 43.65 -27.77 -12.40
N GLN A 204 43.66 -27.30 -13.66
CA GLN A 204 42.79 -26.21 -14.09
C GLN A 204 41.31 -26.62 -14.07
N THR A 205 41.00 -27.87 -14.46
CA THR A 205 39.63 -28.42 -14.34
C THR A 205 39.22 -28.59 -12.89
N ARG A 206 40.12 -29.02 -11.98
CA ARG A 206 39.84 -29.05 -10.54
C ARG A 206 39.50 -27.67 -9.98
N GLU A 207 40.29 -26.64 -10.28
CA GLU A 207 40.01 -25.27 -9.81
C GLU A 207 38.67 -24.73 -10.32
N VAL A 208 38.28 -25.05 -11.57
CA VAL A 208 36.98 -24.63 -12.11
C VAL A 208 35.84 -25.36 -11.39
N LEU A 209 35.99 -26.66 -11.11
CA LEU A 209 34.99 -27.43 -10.36
C LEU A 209 34.86 -26.94 -8.92
N GLU A 210 35.97 -26.64 -8.24
CA GLU A 210 35.96 -26.07 -6.88
C GLU A 210 35.28 -24.68 -6.85
N ARG A 211 35.55 -23.83 -7.85
CA ARG A 211 34.85 -22.55 -8.01
C ARG A 211 33.37 -22.72 -8.29
N ALA A 212 32.99 -23.68 -9.13
CA ALA A 212 31.59 -23.98 -9.43
C ALA A 212 30.86 -24.51 -8.18
N GLU A 213 31.50 -25.38 -7.39
CA GLU A 213 30.94 -25.88 -6.14
C GLU A 213 30.80 -24.77 -5.09
N ALA A 214 31.78 -23.88 -4.97
CA ALA A 214 31.69 -22.71 -4.09
C ALA A 214 30.56 -21.77 -4.51
N ALA A 215 30.41 -21.51 -5.82
CA ALA A 215 29.31 -20.71 -6.35
C ALA A 215 27.95 -21.37 -6.11
N GLN A 216 27.84 -22.69 -6.28
CA GLN A 216 26.61 -23.44 -5.99
C GLN A 216 26.25 -23.39 -4.50
N ARG A 217 27.25 -23.50 -3.62
CA ARG A 217 27.05 -23.36 -2.17
C ARG A 217 26.55 -21.96 -1.82
N ALA A 218 27.16 -20.91 -2.37
CA ALA A 218 26.75 -19.53 -2.17
C ALA A 218 25.30 -19.28 -2.67
N LEU A 219 24.98 -19.77 -3.88
CA LEU A 219 23.63 -19.67 -4.44
C LEU A 219 22.60 -20.36 -3.53
N SER A 220 22.90 -21.56 -3.04
CA SER A 220 21.99 -22.28 -2.14
C SER A 220 21.80 -21.57 -0.79
N ALA A 221 22.77 -20.77 -0.34
CA ALA A 221 22.66 -20.00 0.91
C ALA A 221 21.73 -18.80 0.70
N GLU A 222 21.93 -18.06 -0.39
CA GLU A 222 21.06 -16.94 -0.80
C GLU A 222 19.62 -17.39 -1.05
N GLU A 223 19.40 -18.54 -1.69
CA GLU A 223 18.05 -19.10 -1.90
C GLU A 223 17.35 -19.43 -0.58
N ARG A 224 18.08 -19.91 0.43
CA ARG A 224 17.52 -20.15 1.77
C ARG A 224 17.16 -18.85 2.46
N GLU A 225 18.05 -17.86 2.43
CA GLU A 225 17.79 -16.54 3.03
C GLU A 225 16.58 -15.85 2.37
N HIS A 226 16.48 -15.90 1.05
CA HIS A 226 15.30 -15.42 0.31
C HIS A 226 14.03 -16.19 0.69
N GLY A 227 14.12 -17.51 0.87
CA GLY A 227 13.01 -18.34 1.33
C GLY A 227 12.52 -17.93 2.73
N ASP A 228 13.45 -17.70 3.66
CA ASP A 228 13.15 -17.28 5.03
C ASP A 228 12.50 -15.89 5.06
N VAL A 229 13.03 -14.93 4.28
CA VAL A 229 12.44 -13.59 4.16
C VAL A 229 11.04 -13.64 3.51
N ALA A 230 10.84 -14.50 2.51
CA ALA A 230 9.53 -14.68 1.89
C ALA A 230 8.51 -15.29 2.87
N ALA A 231 8.93 -16.25 3.69
CA ALA A 231 8.09 -16.83 4.74
C ALA A 231 7.72 -15.79 5.80
N GLU A 232 8.68 -14.97 6.24
CA GLU A 232 8.42 -13.89 7.20
C GLU A 232 7.45 -12.83 6.62
N LEU A 233 7.59 -12.50 5.34
CA LEU A 233 6.67 -11.58 4.65
C LEU A 233 5.24 -12.15 4.61
N ALA A 234 5.08 -13.44 4.29
CA ALA A 234 3.79 -14.12 4.27
C ALA A 234 3.15 -14.14 5.68
N GLU A 235 3.94 -14.40 6.73
CA GLU A 235 3.45 -14.35 8.11
C GLU A 235 2.97 -12.94 8.50
N ARG A 236 3.74 -11.91 8.14
CA ARG A 236 3.37 -10.51 8.39
C ARG A 236 2.10 -10.11 7.63
N GLN A 237 1.93 -10.56 6.39
CA GLN A 237 0.70 -10.35 5.61
C GLN A 237 -0.50 -11.04 6.27
N ALA A 238 -0.39 -12.31 6.63
CA ALA A 238 -1.45 -13.03 7.35
C ALA A 238 -1.79 -12.39 8.70
N ARG A 239 -0.82 -11.76 9.37
CA ARG A 239 -1.07 -10.98 10.59
C ARG A 239 -1.83 -9.70 10.30
N LEU A 240 -1.49 -8.98 9.23
CA LEU A 240 -2.21 -7.77 8.81
C LEU A 240 -3.66 -8.07 8.43
N GLU A 241 -3.92 -9.17 7.72
CA GLU A 241 -5.27 -9.61 7.38
C GLU A 241 -6.09 -9.89 8.64
N ARG A 242 -5.55 -10.68 9.58
CA ARG A 242 -6.21 -10.91 10.89
C ARG A 242 -6.52 -9.63 11.65
N ILE A 243 -5.64 -8.63 11.60
CA ILE A 243 -5.89 -7.33 12.23
C ILE A 243 -7.01 -6.58 11.50
N ARG A 244 -7.02 -6.59 10.15
CA ARG A 244 -8.08 -5.95 9.36
C ARG A 244 -9.44 -6.57 9.64
N ASP A 245 -9.52 -7.89 9.71
CA ASP A 245 -10.76 -8.60 10.03
C ASP A 245 -11.25 -8.23 11.43
N ALA A 246 -10.37 -8.26 12.44
CA ALA A 246 -10.72 -7.90 13.81
C ALA A 246 -11.19 -6.43 13.94
N GLN A 247 -10.56 -5.51 13.21
CA GLN A 247 -11.00 -4.10 13.17
C GLN A 247 -12.30 -3.94 12.40
N GLY A 248 -12.51 -4.68 11.31
CA GLY A 248 -13.75 -4.73 10.55
C GLY A 248 -14.93 -5.17 11.42
N ASP A 249 -14.76 -6.23 12.19
CA ASP A 249 -15.75 -6.72 13.15
C ASP A 249 -16.08 -5.69 14.23
N ARG A 250 -15.05 -5.00 14.74
CA ARG A 250 -15.22 -3.93 15.72
C ARG A 250 -16.00 -2.76 15.12
N VAL A 251 -15.65 -2.29 13.93
CA VAL A 251 -16.39 -1.22 13.26
C VAL A 251 -17.83 -1.63 12.96
N ALA A 252 -18.07 -2.87 12.52
CA ALA A 252 -19.41 -3.40 12.30
C ALA A 252 -20.24 -3.42 13.60
N SER A 253 -19.64 -3.83 14.72
CA SER A 253 -20.29 -3.77 16.04
C SER A 253 -20.65 -2.34 16.44
N LEU A 254 -19.75 -1.38 16.27
CA LEU A 254 -19.99 0.03 16.59
C LEU A 254 -21.07 0.65 15.71
N ARG A 255 -21.12 0.30 14.42
CA ARG A 255 -22.21 0.71 13.53
C ARG A 255 -23.57 0.15 13.96
N ARG A 256 -23.61 -1.09 14.44
CA ARG A 256 -24.83 -1.68 15.01
C ARG A 256 -25.27 -0.92 16.25
N TYR A 257 -24.37 -0.64 17.19
CA TYR A 257 -24.68 0.17 18.38
C TYR A 257 -25.17 1.57 18.00
N ALA A 258 -24.47 2.27 17.11
CA ALA A 258 -24.87 3.61 16.66
C ALA A 258 -26.19 3.63 15.88
N ALA A 259 -26.63 2.51 15.29
CA ALA A 259 -27.96 2.38 14.71
C ALA A 259 -29.02 2.24 15.81
N VAL A 260 -28.79 1.36 16.78
CA VAL A 260 -29.68 1.19 17.95
C VAL A 260 -29.82 2.50 18.73
N ASP A 261 -28.75 3.25 18.93
CA ASP A 261 -28.78 4.54 19.63
C ASP A 261 -29.61 5.58 18.86
N ARG A 262 -29.56 5.56 17.52
CA ARG A 262 -30.40 6.43 16.68
C ARG A 262 -31.87 6.03 16.74
N ASP A 263 -32.16 4.74 16.72
CA ASP A 263 -33.53 4.23 16.85
C ASP A 263 -34.11 4.58 18.23
N LEU A 264 -33.30 4.46 19.29
CA LEU A 264 -33.67 4.87 20.65
C LEU A 264 -33.88 6.38 20.75
N ALA A 265 -32.98 7.19 20.20
CA ALA A 265 -33.12 8.64 20.16
C ALA A 265 -34.38 9.06 19.39
N GLY A 266 -34.70 8.38 18.28
CA GLY A 266 -35.93 8.59 17.52
C GLY A 266 -37.19 8.26 18.32
N ALA A 267 -37.19 7.15 19.06
CA ALA A 267 -38.28 6.73 19.94
C ALA A 267 -38.48 7.69 21.13
N LEU A 268 -37.40 8.30 21.63
CA LEU A 268 -37.46 9.30 22.70
C LEU A 268 -37.88 10.70 22.20
N ALA A 269 -37.55 11.04 20.95
CA ALA A 269 -37.90 12.32 20.34
C ALA A 269 -39.36 12.39 19.84
N THR A 270 -40.09 11.26 19.83
CA THR A 270 -41.50 11.24 19.44
C THR A 270 -42.38 11.73 20.62
N PRO A 271 -43.10 12.85 20.49
CA PRO A 271 -43.92 13.36 21.59
C PRO A 271 -45.20 12.54 21.72
N GLY A 272 -45.27 11.74 22.79
CA GLY A 272 -46.38 10.82 23.08
C GLY A 272 -45.91 9.36 23.00
N GLY A 273 -45.40 8.84 24.11
CA GLY A 273 -44.85 7.49 24.18
C GLY A 273 -45.83 6.39 23.73
N ALA A 274 -45.39 5.63 22.72
CA ALA A 274 -45.74 4.25 22.34
C ALA A 274 -45.83 4.13 20.81
N PRO A 275 -45.10 3.19 20.17
CA PRO A 275 -45.28 2.92 18.76
C PRO A 275 -46.65 2.26 18.53
N ALA A 276 -47.53 2.97 17.83
CA ALA A 276 -48.73 2.39 17.24
C ALA A 276 -48.33 1.55 16.02
N GLY A 277 -47.89 0.33 16.25
CA GLY A 277 -47.51 -0.61 15.19
C GLY A 277 -47.19 -1.98 15.74
N VAL A 278 -48.20 -2.85 15.75
CA VAL A 278 -48.20 -4.32 15.96
C VAL A 278 -46.82 -4.93 16.32
N VAL A 279 -46.49 -4.96 17.61
CA VAL A 279 -45.57 -5.96 18.17
C VAL A 279 -46.43 -7.05 18.78
N ALA A 280 -46.25 -8.29 18.31
CA ALA A 280 -46.92 -9.47 18.82
C ALA A 280 -46.76 -9.57 20.36
N PRO A 281 -47.77 -10.11 21.08
CA PRO A 281 -47.93 -9.93 22.53
C PRO A 281 -46.98 -10.78 23.40
N GLU A 282 -45.81 -11.20 22.89
CA GLU A 282 -44.93 -12.13 23.61
C GLU A 282 -43.72 -11.47 24.28
N HIS A 283 -43.43 -10.18 24.03
CA HIS A 283 -42.22 -9.53 24.57
C HIS A 283 -42.52 -8.15 25.17
N ARG A 284 -43.43 -8.09 26.15
CA ARG A 284 -43.43 -6.97 27.09
C ARG A 284 -42.27 -7.20 28.06
N VAL A 285 -41.11 -6.68 27.72
CA VAL A 285 -39.96 -6.64 28.63
C VAL A 285 -40.43 -5.84 29.85
N ALA A 286 -40.57 -6.53 30.98
CA ALA A 286 -41.05 -5.92 32.21
C ALA A 286 -40.01 -4.88 32.68
N LEU A 287 -40.44 -3.80 33.34
CA LEU A 287 -39.53 -2.79 33.90
C LEU A 287 -38.42 -3.44 34.76
N ALA A 288 -38.75 -4.55 35.43
CA ALA A 288 -37.82 -5.38 36.19
C ALA A 288 -36.71 -6.04 35.35
N GLU A 289 -36.98 -6.39 34.08
CA GLU A 289 -35.98 -6.92 33.16
C GLU A 289 -35.06 -5.82 32.63
N VAL A 290 -35.59 -4.61 32.41
CA VAL A 290 -34.76 -3.43 32.08
C VAL A 290 -33.86 -3.04 33.24
N GLU A 291 -34.37 -3.06 34.48
CA GLU A 291 -33.57 -2.83 35.69
C GLU A 291 -32.51 -3.92 35.90
N ALA A 292 -32.83 -5.19 35.61
CA ALA A 292 -31.86 -6.28 35.68
C ALA A 292 -30.75 -6.13 34.62
N VAL A 293 -31.09 -5.71 33.40
CA VAL A 293 -30.11 -5.45 32.33
C VAL A 293 -29.27 -4.22 32.67
N ALA A 294 -29.85 -3.15 33.21
CA ALA A 294 -29.11 -1.98 33.66
C ALA A 294 -28.14 -2.32 34.80
N GLY A 295 -28.57 -3.13 35.78
CA GLY A 295 -27.71 -3.62 36.86
C GLY A 295 -26.57 -4.51 36.36
N ASP A 296 -26.81 -5.34 35.33
CA ASP A 296 -25.75 -6.16 34.73
C ASP A 296 -24.74 -5.33 33.92
N ILE A 297 -25.21 -4.27 33.25
CA ILE A 297 -24.34 -3.29 32.56
C ILE A 297 -23.49 -2.53 33.57
N GLU A 298 -24.07 -2.03 34.67
CA GLU A 298 -23.32 -1.35 35.74
C GLU A 298 -22.27 -2.27 36.36
N ARG A 299 -22.62 -3.53 36.62
CA ARG A 299 -21.68 -4.53 37.13
C ARG A 299 -20.52 -4.75 36.17
N ARG A 300 -20.79 -4.90 34.87
CA ARG A 300 -19.76 -5.09 33.83
C ARG A 300 -18.87 -3.87 33.66
N LEU A 301 -19.42 -2.66 33.76
CA LEU A 301 -18.63 -1.42 33.76
C LEU A 301 -17.74 -1.33 35.01
N GLY A 302 -18.25 -1.70 36.20
CA GLY A 302 -17.46 -1.78 37.42
C GLY A 302 -16.32 -2.79 37.34
N GLU A 303 -16.56 -3.96 36.74
CA GLU A 303 -15.53 -4.98 36.49
C GLU A 303 -14.45 -4.49 35.51
N ALA A 304 -14.87 -3.80 34.43
CA ALA A 304 -13.96 -3.20 33.46
C ALA A 304 -13.09 -2.09 34.09
N ASP A 305 -13.69 -1.21 34.89
CA ASP A 305 -12.97 -0.17 35.64
C ASP A 305 -11.98 -0.76 36.64
N ALA A 306 -12.36 -1.83 37.34
CA ALA A 306 -11.46 -2.53 38.26
C ALA A 306 -10.31 -3.23 37.52
N ALA A 307 -10.53 -3.73 36.31
CA ALA A 307 -9.47 -4.26 35.45
C ALA A 307 -8.55 -3.14 34.95
N LEU A 308 -9.10 -1.99 34.54
CA LEU A 308 -8.33 -0.84 34.09
C LEU A 308 -7.45 -0.28 35.22
N ARG A 309 -7.98 -0.15 36.44
CA ARG A 309 -7.21 0.26 37.63
C ARG A 309 -6.09 -0.72 37.95
N ARG A 310 -6.31 -2.02 37.80
CA ARG A 310 -5.25 -3.05 37.96
C ARG A 310 -4.13 -2.87 36.94
N VAL A 311 -4.48 -2.67 35.66
CA VAL A 311 -3.47 -2.43 34.61
C VAL A 311 -2.70 -1.12 34.85
N LEU A 312 -3.38 -0.06 35.28
CA LEU A 312 -2.73 1.22 35.59
C LEU A 312 -1.81 1.14 36.81
N THR A 313 -2.21 0.41 37.87
CA THR A 313 -1.36 0.19 39.04
C THR A 313 -0.17 -0.72 38.74
N GLU A 314 -0.36 -1.76 37.91
CA GLU A 314 0.72 -2.62 37.44
C GLU A 314 1.74 -1.87 36.57
N ARG A 315 1.26 -0.95 35.71
CA ARG A 315 2.12 -0.07 34.91
C ARG A 315 2.88 0.93 35.78
N ALA A 316 2.22 1.55 36.75
CA ALA A 316 2.86 2.46 37.70
C ALA A 316 3.92 1.74 38.56
N GLY A 317 3.69 0.47 38.92
CA GLY A 317 4.67 -0.39 39.60
C GLY A 317 5.90 -0.69 38.72
N ARG A 318 5.69 -1.06 37.45
CA ARG A 318 6.79 -1.28 36.48
C ARG A 318 7.60 -0.02 36.20
N ASP A 319 6.95 1.13 36.10
CA ASP A 319 7.62 2.42 35.90
C ASP A 319 8.40 2.87 37.17
N GLY A 320 7.97 2.42 38.36
CA GLY A 320 8.66 2.61 39.63
C GLY A 320 9.88 1.70 39.79
N ASP A 321 9.77 0.42 39.44
CA ASP A 321 10.88 -0.54 39.44
C ASP A 321 11.92 -0.22 38.36
N GLY A 322 11.50 0.27 37.19
CA GLY A 322 12.41 0.78 36.16
C GLY A 322 13.25 1.98 36.64
N LYS A 323 12.71 2.83 37.52
CA LYS A 323 13.44 3.96 38.12
C LYS A 323 14.32 3.58 39.31
N SER A 324 14.01 2.49 40.02
CA SER A 324 14.82 2.00 41.14
C SER A 324 16.05 1.22 40.67
N VAL A 325 15.97 0.55 39.52
CA VAL A 325 17.12 -0.11 38.86
C VAL A 325 18.15 0.90 38.32
N VAL A 326 17.70 2.06 37.84
CA VAL A 326 18.58 3.14 37.34
C VAL A 326 19.27 3.92 38.47
N ARG A 327 18.78 3.83 39.72
CA ARG A 327 19.38 4.53 40.89
C ARG A 327 20.35 3.68 41.71
N ARG A 328 20.59 2.41 41.35
CA ARG A 328 21.46 1.49 42.11
C ARG A 328 22.78 1.16 41.40
N THR A 329 23.13 1.92 40.36
CA THR A 329 24.35 1.77 39.57
C THR A 329 25.33 2.95 39.72
N ASP A 330 25.29 3.65 40.86
CA ASP A 330 26.35 4.59 41.28
C ASP A 330 26.95 4.13 42.61
#